data_AF-A0A949ZI52-F1
#
_entry.id   AF-A0A949ZI52-F1
#
_cell.length_a   1.000
_cell.length_b   1.000
_cell.length_c   1.000
_cell.angle_alpha   90.00
_cell.angle_beta   90.00
_cell.angle_gamma   90.00
#
_symmetry.space_group_name_H-M   'P 1'
#
loop_
_entity.id
_entity.type
_entity.pdbx_description
1 polymer ?
#
loop_
_entity_poly.entity_id
_entity_poly.type
_entity_poly.pdbx_seq_one_letter_code
_entity_poly.pdbx_strand_id
1 'polypeptide(L)'
;MVLLVAAIAVCWRPLRAWWADDAGNRALARGQMTGALAWFAQSLGLEPGWRMAHEDRGRALLARDPRSALVEFDYAACGAPCDAEAGDALVGMGRPDEAVDRYVRAHAAERVFAAARDLARAGRYDAALRLVHGLIAQLHDDFLERSDLAASFATLGLLELDAAATKPRQARALRSQAIADYATASRLSPFNEGYLLSLASAQMQFGDRRAARTAYEKVLELHPHEPNAETALHSSMGAGGSDQ
;
A
#
# COMPACT_ATOMS: atom_id res chain seq x y z
N MET A 1 32.25 19.47 -44.63
CA MET A 1 31.57 18.17 -44.47
C MET A 1 31.67 17.60 -43.06
N VAL A 2 32.86 17.56 -42.43
CA VAL A 2 33.05 16.98 -41.07
C VAL A 2 32.21 17.67 -39.98
N LEU A 3 32.09 19.01 -40.02
CA LEU A 3 31.24 19.77 -39.08
C LEU A 3 29.73 19.49 -39.25
N LEU A 4 29.28 19.18 -40.48
CA LEU A 4 27.88 18.88 -40.76
C LEU A 4 27.52 17.47 -40.28
N VAL A 5 28.42 16.50 -40.44
CA VAL A 5 28.26 15.12 -39.95
C VAL A 5 28.32 15.07 -38.42
N ALA A 6 29.19 15.86 -37.78
CA ALA A 6 29.23 15.99 -36.33
C ALA A 6 27.95 16.65 -35.78
N ALA A 7 27.43 17.70 -36.43
CA ALA A 7 26.17 18.34 -36.04
C ALA A 7 24.96 17.41 -36.20
N ILE A 8 24.91 16.62 -37.28
CA ILE A 8 23.87 15.60 -37.49
C ILE A 8 24.01 14.47 -36.46
N ALA A 9 25.22 13.97 -36.18
CA ALA A 9 25.43 12.93 -35.17
C ALA A 9 25.02 13.39 -33.76
N VAL A 10 25.23 14.66 -33.40
CA VAL A 10 24.78 15.26 -32.14
C VAL A 10 23.25 15.35 -32.07
N CYS A 11 22.58 15.73 -33.17
CA CYS A 11 21.11 15.82 -33.22
C CYS A 11 20.39 14.46 -33.09
N TRP A 12 21.08 13.34 -33.33
CA TRP A 12 20.48 11.99 -33.28
C TRP A 12 20.75 11.24 -31.98
N ARG A 13 21.66 11.72 -31.12
CA ARG A 13 21.94 11.03 -29.84
C ARG A 13 20.72 10.96 -28.93
N PRO A 14 19.95 12.04 -28.71
CA PRO A 14 18.72 11.97 -27.92
C PRO A 14 17.65 11.06 -28.54
N LEU A 15 17.51 11.09 -29.87
CA LEU A 15 16.56 10.23 -30.56
C LEU A 15 16.92 8.74 -30.43
N ARG A 16 18.21 8.40 -30.51
CA ARG A 16 18.69 7.03 -30.30
C ARG A 16 18.56 6.59 -28.85
N ALA A 17 18.77 7.50 -27.88
CA ALA A 17 18.55 7.22 -26.47
C ALA A 17 17.08 6.90 -26.21
N TRP A 18 16.17 7.76 -26.68
CA TRP A 18 14.73 7.52 -26.61
C TRP A 18 14.32 6.20 -27.26
N TRP A 19 14.85 5.87 -28.44
CA TRP A 19 14.54 4.59 -29.09
C TRP A 19 15.04 3.37 -28.28
N ALA A 20 16.23 3.47 -27.67
CA ALA A 20 16.75 2.42 -26.80
C ALA A 20 15.90 2.27 -25.53
N ASP A 21 15.46 3.38 -24.93
CA ASP A 21 14.55 3.41 -23.79
C ASP A 21 13.22 2.71 -24.09
N ASP A 22 12.58 3.08 -25.20
CA ASP A 22 11.35 2.47 -25.69
C ASP A 22 11.52 0.98 -26.05
N ALA A 23 12.69 0.58 -26.58
CA ALA A 23 13.03 -0.83 -26.75
C ALA A 23 13.15 -1.58 -25.40
N GLY A 24 13.70 -0.92 -24.39
CA GLY A 24 13.75 -1.41 -23.01
C GLY A 24 12.35 -1.63 -22.44
N ASN A 25 11.46 -0.65 -22.56
CA ASN A 25 10.06 -0.77 -22.12
C ASN A 25 9.32 -1.91 -22.82
N ARG A 26 9.50 -2.09 -24.13
CA ARG A 26 8.92 -3.24 -24.84
C ARG A 26 9.47 -4.58 -24.36
N ALA A 27 10.76 -4.65 -24.04
CA ALA A 27 11.37 -5.87 -23.49
C ALA A 27 10.82 -6.15 -22.08
N LEU A 28 10.68 -5.10 -21.25
CA LEU A 28 10.11 -5.18 -19.90
C LEU A 28 8.66 -5.68 -19.94
N ALA A 29 7.83 -5.15 -20.83
CA ALA A 29 6.44 -5.58 -21.03
C ALA A 29 6.32 -7.06 -21.45
N ARG A 30 7.37 -7.64 -22.04
CA ARG A 30 7.45 -9.08 -22.36
C ARG A 30 8.10 -9.92 -21.26
N GLY A 31 8.42 -9.34 -20.11
CA GLY A 31 9.11 -10.00 -19.00
C GLY A 31 10.60 -10.27 -19.25
N GLN A 32 11.19 -9.69 -20.31
CA GLN A 32 12.59 -9.91 -20.69
C GLN A 32 13.53 -9.00 -19.90
N MET A 33 13.59 -9.20 -18.58
CA MET A 33 14.20 -8.25 -17.64
C MET A 33 15.66 -7.91 -17.95
N THR A 34 16.51 -8.92 -18.20
CA THR A 34 17.92 -8.70 -18.54
C THR A 34 18.08 -7.93 -19.85
N GLY A 35 17.22 -8.21 -20.83
CA GLY A 35 17.21 -7.50 -22.11
C GLY A 35 16.78 -6.04 -21.95
N ALA A 36 15.75 -5.78 -21.13
CA ALA A 36 15.30 -4.43 -20.81
C ALA A 36 16.42 -3.60 -20.16
N LEU A 37 17.12 -4.16 -19.17
CA LEU A 37 18.24 -3.49 -18.50
C LEU A 37 19.39 -3.15 -19.46
N ALA A 38 19.69 -4.01 -20.44
CA ALA A 38 20.70 -3.74 -21.45
C ALA A 38 20.30 -2.54 -22.35
N TRP A 39 19.03 -2.47 -22.74
CA TRP A 39 18.50 -1.35 -23.52
C TRP A 39 18.51 -0.03 -22.74
N PHE A 40 18.08 -0.04 -21.48
CA PHE A 40 18.16 1.15 -20.64
C PHE A 40 19.60 1.60 -20.41
N ALA A 41 20.54 0.67 -20.19
CA ALA A 41 21.96 0.99 -20.10
C ALA A 41 22.50 1.61 -21.40
N GLN A 42 22.02 1.16 -22.57
CA GLN A 42 22.38 1.78 -23.84
C GLN A 42 21.80 3.19 -23.98
N SER A 43 20.54 3.41 -23.58
CA SER A 43 19.92 4.74 -23.56
C SER A 43 20.75 5.71 -22.71
N LEU A 44 21.06 5.31 -21.47
CA LEU A 44 21.86 6.09 -20.53
C LEU A 44 23.32 6.25 -20.96
N GLY A 45 23.87 5.33 -21.75
CA GLY A 45 25.19 5.49 -22.37
C GLY A 45 25.22 6.57 -23.46
N LEU A 46 24.08 6.80 -24.13
CA LEU A 46 23.93 7.84 -25.15
C LEU A 46 23.63 9.20 -24.50
N GLU A 47 22.68 9.22 -23.56
CA GLU A 47 22.23 10.39 -22.80
C GLU A 47 22.16 10.07 -21.29
N PRO A 48 23.27 10.27 -20.54
CA PRO A 48 23.32 9.94 -19.12
C PRO A 48 22.37 10.73 -18.22
N GLY A 49 21.82 11.85 -18.71
CA GLY A 49 20.86 12.68 -17.98
C GLY A 49 19.40 12.37 -18.31
N TRP A 50 19.12 11.31 -19.08
CA TRP A 50 17.78 10.98 -19.54
C TRP A 50 16.92 10.42 -18.41
N ARG A 51 16.23 11.32 -17.69
CA ARG A 51 15.44 11.00 -16.48
C ARG A 51 14.43 9.87 -16.68
N MET A 52 13.75 9.82 -17.82
CA MET A 52 12.80 8.75 -18.13
C MET A 52 13.46 7.36 -18.15
N ALA A 53 14.69 7.23 -18.68
CA ALA A 53 15.39 5.93 -18.70
C ALA A 53 15.88 5.54 -17.31
N HIS A 54 16.19 6.52 -16.45
CA HIS A 54 16.44 6.23 -15.04
C HIS A 54 15.17 5.69 -14.36
N GLU A 55 14.02 6.35 -14.54
CA GLU A 55 12.73 5.87 -14.02
C GLU A 55 12.41 4.43 -14.50
N ASP A 56 12.50 4.20 -15.81
CA ASP A 56 12.17 2.92 -16.45
C ASP A 56 13.14 1.80 -16.03
N ARG A 57 14.42 2.12 -15.92
CA ARG A 57 15.44 1.21 -15.38
C ARG A 57 15.21 0.91 -13.91
N GLY A 58 14.80 1.89 -13.12
CA GLY A 58 14.41 1.73 -11.72
C GLY A 58 13.29 0.70 -11.58
N ARG A 59 12.22 0.82 -12.38
CA ARG A 59 11.12 -0.16 -12.40
C ARG A 59 11.58 -1.56 -12.78
N ALA A 60 12.48 -1.70 -13.75
CA ALA A 60 13.06 -2.99 -14.13
C ALA A 60 13.94 -3.60 -13.02
N LEU A 61 14.58 -2.76 -12.19
CA LEU A 61 15.42 -3.22 -11.09
C LEU A 61 14.64 -3.56 -9.82
N LEU A 62 13.49 -2.92 -9.59
CA LEU A 62 12.77 -2.90 -8.31
C LEU A 62 12.66 -4.25 -7.60
N ALA A 63 12.23 -5.30 -8.31
CA ALA A 63 12.04 -6.62 -7.73
C ALA A 63 13.35 -7.40 -7.45
N ARG A 64 14.43 -7.09 -8.17
CA ARG A 64 15.71 -7.84 -8.11
C ARG A 64 16.78 -7.13 -7.29
N ASP A 65 16.84 -5.82 -7.41
CA ASP A 65 17.83 -4.95 -6.78
C ASP A 65 17.17 -3.62 -6.39
N PRO A 66 16.37 -3.64 -5.30
CA PRO A 66 15.67 -2.44 -4.84
C PRO A 66 16.62 -1.32 -4.41
N ARG A 67 17.87 -1.65 -4.04
CA ARG A 67 18.88 -0.63 -3.72
C ARG A 67 19.25 0.17 -4.97
N SER A 68 19.58 -0.50 -6.06
CA SER A 68 19.87 0.19 -7.32
C SER A 68 18.62 0.89 -7.85
N ALA A 69 17.44 0.27 -7.75
CA ALA A 69 16.18 0.90 -8.15
C ALA A 69 15.95 2.26 -7.44
N LEU A 70 16.18 2.32 -6.12
CA LEU A 70 16.07 3.56 -5.35
C LEU A 70 16.99 4.66 -5.91
N VAL A 71 18.24 4.32 -6.24
CA VAL A 71 19.19 5.27 -6.84
C VAL A 71 18.69 5.79 -8.18
N GLU A 72 18.13 4.92 -9.02
CA GLU A 72 17.57 5.31 -10.31
C GLU A 72 16.35 6.23 -10.14
N PHE A 73 15.43 5.94 -9.22
CA PHE A 73 14.27 6.80 -8.94
C PHE A 73 14.68 8.17 -8.36
N ASP A 74 15.65 8.19 -7.44
CA ASP A 74 16.20 9.43 -6.87
C ASP A 74 16.86 10.29 -7.95
N TYR A 75 17.53 9.68 -8.94
CA TYR A 75 18.09 10.41 -10.08
C TYR A 75 17.00 10.92 -11.03
N ALA A 76 16.01 10.09 -11.36
CA ALA A 76 14.92 10.44 -12.26
C ALA A 76 14.13 11.66 -11.75
N ALA A 77 13.92 11.75 -10.44
CA ALA A 77 13.31 12.89 -9.76
C ALA A 77 12.00 13.37 -10.43
N CYS A 78 11.14 12.43 -10.83
CA CYS A 78 9.91 12.69 -11.58
C CYS A 78 8.71 13.12 -10.71
N GLY A 79 8.94 13.47 -9.44
CA GLY A 79 7.90 13.87 -8.48
C GLY A 79 7.18 12.67 -7.87
N ALA A 80 5.86 12.78 -7.70
CA ALA A 80 5.05 11.79 -7.01
C ALA A 80 5.21 10.34 -7.52
N PRO A 81 5.31 10.05 -8.85
CA PRO A 81 5.52 8.67 -9.31
C PRO A 81 6.83 8.06 -8.78
N CYS A 82 7.95 8.77 -8.95
CA CYS A 82 9.26 8.31 -8.48
C CYS A 82 9.33 8.22 -6.96
N ASP A 83 8.69 9.15 -6.23
CA ASP A 83 8.61 9.07 -4.78
C ASP A 83 7.84 7.81 -4.36
N ALA A 84 6.68 7.52 -4.95
CA ALA A 84 5.93 6.29 -4.67
C ALA A 84 6.74 5.02 -4.95
N GLU A 85 7.43 4.94 -6.09
CA GLU A 85 8.22 3.77 -6.50
C GLU A 85 9.50 3.62 -5.67
N ALA A 86 10.09 4.73 -5.22
CA ALA A 86 11.16 4.72 -4.24
C ALA A 86 10.68 4.21 -2.87
N GLY A 87 9.44 4.50 -2.47
CA GLY A 87 8.79 3.89 -1.31
C GLY A 87 8.75 2.36 -1.43
N ASP A 88 8.35 1.84 -2.60
CA ASP A 88 8.32 0.40 -2.86
C ASP A 88 9.72 -0.22 -2.75
N ALA A 89 10.74 0.46 -3.26
CA ALA A 89 12.13 0.04 -3.15
C ALA A 89 12.60 -0.01 -1.68
N LEU A 90 12.24 0.98 -0.86
CA LEU A 90 12.55 1.01 0.57
C LEU A 90 11.86 -0.12 1.34
N VAL A 91 10.59 -0.43 1.03
CA VAL A 91 9.90 -1.60 1.58
C VAL A 91 10.61 -2.90 1.19
N GLY A 92 11.03 -3.03 -0.08
CA GLY A 92 11.80 -4.18 -0.58
C GLY A 92 13.14 -4.37 0.15
N MET A 93 13.77 -3.28 0.58
CA MET A 93 14.97 -3.31 1.42
C MET A 93 14.70 -3.52 2.92
N GLY A 94 13.43 -3.64 3.32
CA GLY A 94 13.04 -3.77 4.72
C GLY A 94 13.19 -2.49 5.54
N ARG A 95 13.08 -1.32 4.89
CA ARG A 95 13.16 0.02 5.49
C ARG A 95 11.78 0.72 5.45
N PRO A 96 10.73 0.15 6.09
CA PRO A 96 9.37 0.69 5.99
C PRO A 96 9.26 2.10 6.57
N ASP A 97 10.03 2.41 7.62
CA ASP A 97 9.97 3.71 8.29
C ASP A 97 10.39 4.85 7.33
N GLU A 98 11.40 4.62 6.48
CA GLU A 98 11.82 5.57 5.45
C GLU A 98 10.89 5.57 4.23
N ALA A 99 10.19 4.47 3.97
CA ALA A 99 9.24 4.37 2.87
C ALA A 99 8.03 5.28 3.10
N VAL A 100 7.61 5.47 4.35
CA VAL A 100 6.47 6.34 4.71
C VAL A 100 6.69 7.74 4.17
N ASP A 101 7.85 8.35 4.42
CA ASP A 101 8.14 9.72 3.95
C ASP A 101 8.01 9.84 2.42
N ARG A 102 8.42 8.80 1.69
CA ARG A 102 8.28 8.75 0.23
C ARG A 102 6.82 8.68 -0.19
N TYR A 103 6.04 7.77 0.41
CA TYR A 103 4.63 7.62 0.08
C TYR A 103 3.80 8.86 0.44
N VAL A 104 4.08 9.52 1.56
CA VAL A 104 3.41 10.76 1.98
C VAL A 104 3.68 11.88 0.98
N ARG A 105 4.94 12.08 0.56
CA ARG A 105 5.26 13.05 -0.50
C ARG A 105 4.56 12.76 -1.83
N ALA A 106 4.32 11.48 -2.12
CA ALA A 106 3.60 11.04 -3.31
C ALA A 106 2.06 11.04 -3.18
N HIS A 107 1.53 11.33 -1.98
CA HIS A 107 0.10 11.19 -1.64
C HIS A 107 -0.43 9.79 -2.00
N ALA A 108 0.35 8.77 -1.66
CA ALA A 108 0.17 7.39 -2.11
C ALA A 108 -0.25 6.43 -0.98
N ALA A 109 -1.27 6.81 -0.19
CA ALA A 109 -1.78 5.99 0.92
C ALA A 109 -2.20 4.57 0.45
N GLU A 110 -2.83 4.45 -0.72
CA GLU A 110 -3.20 3.16 -1.29
C GLU A 110 -2.01 2.23 -1.53
N ARG A 111 -0.84 2.78 -1.89
CA ARG A 111 0.40 1.99 -2.01
C ARG A 111 0.92 1.54 -0.65
N VAL A 112 0.76 2.36 0.40
CA VAL A 112 1.06 1.94 1.78
C VAL A 112 0.20 0.73 2.17
N PHE A 113 -1.10 0.76 1.90
CA PHE A 113 -2.00 -0.35 2.23
C PHE A 113 -1.69 -1.62 1.43
N ALA A 114 -1.35 -1.48 0.15
CA ALA A 114 -0.91 -2.61 -0.67
C ALA A 114 0.41 -3.22 -0.14
N ALA A 115 1.42 -2.39 0.12
CA ALA A 115 2.71 -2.82 0.65
C ALA A 115 2.58 -3.47 2.04
N ALA A 116 1.74 -2.92 2.93
CA ALA A 116 1.47 -3.50 4.23
C ALA A 116 0.82 -4.89 4.12
N ARG A 117 -0.12 -5.07 3.19
CA ARG A 117 -0.75 -6.37 2.92
C ARG A 117 0.25 -7.40 2.39
N ASP A 118 1.15 -7.00 1.51
CA ASP A 118 2.17 -7.90 0.97
C ASP A 118 3.23 -8.27 2.04
N LEU A 119 3.60 -7.32 2.90
CA LEU A 119 4.42 -7.60 4.09
C LEU A 119 3.72 -8.59 5.03
N ALA A 120 2.41 -8.42 5.28
CA ALA A 120 1.64 -9.32 6.13
C ALA A 120 1.53 -10.73 5.55
N ARG A 121 1.29 -10.86 4.24
CA ARG A 121 1.30 -12.16 3.53
C ARG A 121 2.65 -12.87 3.63
N ALA A 122 3.74 -12.10 3.68
CA ALA A 122 5.08 -12.62 3.93
C ALA A 122 5.38 -12.90 5.42
N GLY A 123 4.38 -12.78 6.31
CA GLY A 123 4.53 -12.97 7.76
C GLY A 123 5.24 -11.82 8.48
N ARG A 124 5.54 -10.72 7.78
CA ARG A 124 6.29 -9.57 8.32
C ARG A 124 5.35 -8.54 8.95
N TYR A 125 4.50 -8.99 9.87
CA TYR A 125 3.49 -8.15 10.53
C TYR A 125 4.08 -6.90 11.22
N ASP A 126 5.25 -7.02 11.87
CA ASP A 126 5.85 -5.89 12.56
C ASP A 126 6.27 -4.77 11.58
N ALA A 127 6.70 -5.13 10.37
CA ALA A 127 7.02 -4.15 9.32
C ALA A 127 5.74 -3.54 8.73
N ALA A 128 4.70 -4.35 8.52
CA ALA A 128 3.40 -3.88 8.02
C ALA A 128 2.77 -2.87 8.99
N LEU A 129 2.72 -3.19 10.28
CA LEU A 129 2.19 -2.31 11.33
C LEU A 129 2.99 -1.01 11.44
N ARG A 130 4.34 -1.07 11.37
CA ARG A 130 5.17 0.15 11.36
C ARG A 130 4.88 1.06 10.17
N LEU A 131 4.72 0.47 8.98
CA LEU A 131 4.43 1.24 7.77
C LEU A 131 3.10 2.01 7.90
N VAL A 132 2.04 1.35 8.38
CA VAL A 132 0.73 2.00 8.54
C VAL A 132 0.71 2.97 9.72
N HIS A 133 1.35 2.65 10.85
CA HIS A 133 1.49 3.60 11.97
C HIS A 133 2.27 4.85 11.56
N GLY A 134 3.33 4.71 10.77
CA GLY A 134 4.10 5.85 10.29
C GLY A 134 3.26 6.74 9.37
N LEU A 135 2.41 6.16 8.50
CA LEU A 135 1.47 6.94 7.71
C LEU A 135 0.50 7.72 8.61
N ILE A 136 -0.15 7.05 9.58
CA ILE A 136 -1.06 7.71 10.53
C ILE A 136 -0.38 8.86 11.27
N ALA A 137 0.89 8.72 11.64
CA ALA A 137 1.64 9.77 12.34
C ALA A 137 1.89 11.03 11.49
N GLN A 138 1.75 10.94 10.17
CA GLN A 138 1.93 12.06 9.23
C GLN A 138 0.61 12.57 8.65
N LEU A 139 -0.48 11.82 8.81
CA LEU A 139 -1.83 12.25 8.45
C LEU A 139 -2.46 13.10 9.55
N HIS A 140 -3.30 14.05 9.16
CA HIS A 140 -4.04 14.96 10.01
C HIS A 140 -5.54 14.64 9.90
N ASP A 141 -6.29 14.88 10.98
CA ASP A 141 -7.76 14.73 10.97
C ASP A 141 -8.44 15.96 10.35
N ASP A 142 -8.04 16.28 9.11
CA ASP A 142 -8.66 17.31 8.28
C ASP A 142 -9.52 16.72 7.15
N PHE A 143 -10.26 17.57 6.44
CA PHE A 143 -11.21 17.10 5.43
C PHE A 143 -10.57 16.25 4.32
N LEU A 144 -9.32 16.53 3.93
CA LEU A 144 -8.66 15.87 2.80
C LEU A 144 -8.07 14.53 3.20
N GLU A 145 -7.53 14.42 4.42
CA GLU A 145 -6.82 13.22 4.87
C GLU A 145 -7.70 12.27 5.71
N ARG A 146 -8.91 12.70 6.09
CA ARG A 146 -9.81 11.89 6.93
C ARG A 146 -10.19 10.55 6.31
N SER A 147 -10.33 10.45 4.99
CA SER A 147 -10.60 9.17 4.32
C SER A 147 -9.42 8.21 4.47
N ASP A 148 -8.21 8.71 4.27
CA ASP A 148 -6.97 7.93 4.34
C ASP A 148 -6.67 7.54 5.79
N LEU A 149 -6.98 8.42 6.75
CA LEU A 149 -6.87 8.13 8.16
C LEU A 149 -7.84 7.01 8.56
N ALA A 150 -9.11 7.08 8.13
CA ALA A 150 -10.08 6.02 8.37
C ALA A 150 -9.64 4.68 7.76
N ALA A 151 -9.15 4.69 6.51
CA ALA A 151 -8.64 3.50 5.84
C ALA A 151 -7.38 2.94 6.51
N SER A 152 -6.52 3.80 7.07
CA SER A 152 -5.33 3.40 7.81
C SER A 152 -5.69 2.63 9.09
N PHE A 153 -6.64 3.14 9.88
CA PHE A 153 -7.11 2.44 11.07
C PHE A 153 -7.82 1.12 10.73
N ALA A 154 -8.63 1.08 9.67
CA ALA A 154 -9.24 -0.17 9.21
C ALA A 154 -8.18 -1.20 8.77
N THR A 155 -7.11 -0.73 8.14
CA THR A 155 -5.97 -1.56 7.74
C THR A 155 -5.21 -2.09 8.95
N LEU A 156 -4.97 -1.27 9.98
CA LEU A 156 -4.36 -1.74 11.24
C LEU A 156 -5.19 -2.84 11.88
N GLY A 157 -6.50 -2.63 12.03
CA GLY A 157 -7.37 -3.64 12.63
C GLY A 157 -7.30 -4.99 11.89
N LEU A 158 -7.21 -4.98 10.56
CA LEU A 158 -7.02 -6.19 9.77
C LEU A 158 -5.65 -6.84 10.05
N LEU A 159 -4.57 -6.05 10.00
CA LEU A 159 -3.21 -6.54 10.22
C LEU A 159 -3.02 -7.13 11.63
N GLU A 160 -3.67 -6.54 12.63
CA GLU A 160 -3.61 -6.99 14.01
C GLU A 160 -4.37 -8.30 14.22
N LEU A 161 -5.53 -8.49 13.58
CA LEU A 161 -6.24 -9.76 13.58
C LEU A 161 -5.42 -10.87 12.91
N ASP A 162 -4.81 -10.58 11.75
CA ASP A 162 -3.94 -11.54 11.07
C ASP A 162 -2.71 -11.88 11.92
N ALA A 163 -2.09 -10.88 12.55
CA ALA A 163 -0.98 -11.09 13.48
C ALA A 163 -1.40 -11.92 14.72
N ALA A 164 -2.62 -11.70 15.23
CA ALA A 164 -3.15 -12.43 16.38
C ALA A 164 -3.31 -13.94 16.09
N ALA A 165 -3.60 -14.30 14.84
CA ALA A 165 -3.69 -15.70 14.42
C ALA A 165 -2.33 -16.44 14.49
N THR A 166 -1.22 -15.72 14.33
CA THR A 166 0.14 -16.29 14.33
C THR A 166 0.87 -16.11 15.66
N LYS A 167 0.42 -15.20 16.53
CA LYS A 167 1.05 -14.86 17.81
C LYS A 167 0.14 -15.17 19.01
N PRO A 168 -0.06 -16.45 19.40
CA PRO A 168 -1.06 -16.83 20.42
C PRO A 168 -0.86 -16.17 21.78
N ARG A 169 0.40 -15.89 22.17
CA ARG A 169 0.72 -15.18 23.42
C ARG A 169 0.25 -13.72 23.42
N GLN A 170 0.17 -13.09 22.25
CA GLN A 170 -0.23 -11.69 22.07
C GLN A 170 -1.65 -11.56 21.52
N ALA A 171 -2.30 -12.67 21.15
CA ALA A 171 -3.56 -12.67 20.42
C ALA A 171 -4.67 -11.87 21.12
N ARG A 172 -4.77 -11.95 22.45
CA ARG A 172 -5.77 -11.17 23.20
C ARG A 172 -5.53 -9.67 23.09
N ALA A 173 -4.28 -9.23 23.20
CA ALA A 173 -3.93 -7.81 23.10
C ALA A 173 -4.18 -7.30 21.67
N LEU A 174 -3.70 -8.02 20.66
CA LEU A 174 -3.86 -7.67 19.25
C LEU A 174 -5.33 -7.62 18.82
N ARG A 175 -6.17 -8.57 19.26
CA ARG A 175 -7.62 -8.53 18.99
C ARG A 175 -8.30 -7.33 19.65
N SER A 176 -7.86 -6.96 20.84
CA SER A 176 -8.39 -5.79 21.53
C SER A 176 -7.99 -4.49 20.83
N GLN A 177 -6.77 -4.41 20.29
CA GLN A 177 -6.31 -3.29 19.47
C GLN A 177 -7.12 -3.22 18.18
N ALA A 178 -7.36 -4.36 17.53
CA ALA A 178 -8.09 -4.39 16.27
C ALA A 178 -9.51 -3.84 16.40
N ILE A 179 -10.20 -4.18 17.50
CA ILE A 179 -11.53 -3.63 17.82
C ILE A 179 -11.45 -2.10 18.01
N ALA A 180 -10.42 -1.60 18.69
CA ALA A 180 -10.25 -0.17 18.92
C ALA A 180 -9.96 0.60 17.62
N ASP A 181 -9.15 0.02 16.73
CA ASP A 181 -8.80 0.62 15.45
C ASP A 181 -9.98 0.59 14.48
N TYR A 182 -10.73 -0.52 14.38
CA TYR A 182 -11.99 -0.53 13.64
C TYR A 182 -13.00 0.48 14.20
N ALA A 183 -13.09 0.63 15.52
CA ALA A 183 -13.96 1.63 16.13
C ALA A 183 -13.54 3.07 15.76
N THR A 184 -12.24 3.32 15.64
CA THR A 184 -11.72 4.61 15.16
C THR A 184 -12.02 4.81 13.68
N ALA A 185 -11.81 3.80 12.83
CA ALA A 185 -12.16 3.85 11.41
C ALA A 185 -13.66 4.16 11.20
N SER A 186 -14.55 3.48 11.93
CA SER A 186 -16.00 3.75 11.90
C SER A 186 -16.36 5.12 12.47
N ARG A 187 -15.60 5.68 13.41
CA ARG A 187 -15.85 7.05 13.91
C ARG A 187 -15.46 8.11 12.89
N LEU A 188 -14.36 7.87 12.16
CA LEU A 188 -13.87 8.77 11.12
C LEU A 188 -14.76 8.72 9.86
N SER A 189 -15.27 7.53 9.52
CA SER A 189 -16.20 7.32 8.40
C SER A 189 -17.46 6.55 8.85
N PRO A 190 -18.42 7.24 9.50
CA PRO A 190 -19.59 6.60 10.14
C PRO A 190 -20.61 6.01 9.17
N PHE A 191 -20.48 6.29 7.87
CA PHE A 191 -21.33 5.75 6.81
C PHE A 191 -20.61 4.68 5.97
N ASN A 192 -19.35 4.35 6.31
CA ASN A 192 -18.66 3.24 5.68
C ASN A 192 -19.11 1.92 6.32
N GLU A 193 -20.03 1.26 5.65
CA GLU A 193 -20.58 -0.05 6.03
C GLU A 193 -19.48 -1.09 6.28
N GLY A 194 -18.46 -1.15 5.42
CA GLY A 194 -17.38 -2.13 5.54
C GLY A 194 -16.61 -2.01 6.86
N TYR A 195 -16.36 -0.78 7.32
CA TYR A 195 -15.71 -0.55 8.62
C TYR A 195 -16.62 -0.93 9.78
N LEU A 196 -17.91 -0.61 9.70
CA LEU A 196 -18.89 -0.99 10.72
C LEU A 196 -19.06 -2.52 10.81
N LEU A 197 -19.12 -3.22 9.67
CA LEU A 197 -19.16 -4.68 9.61
C LEU A 197 -17.90 -5.31 10.20
N SER A 198 -16.73 -4.74 9.90
CA SER A 198 -15.44 -5.21 10.44
C SER A 198 -15.39 -5.04 11.96
N LEU A 199 -15.83 -3.88 12.48
CA LEU A 199 -15.99 -3.62 13.91
C LEU A 199 -16.94 -4.61 14.56
N ALA A 200 -18.15 -4.76 14.02
CA ALA A 200 -19.19 -5.64 14.55
C ALA A 200 -18.72 -7.09 14.61
N SER A 201 -18.05 -7.56 13.55
CA SER A 201 -17.52 -8.93 13.46
C SER A 201 -16.38 -9.16 14.45
N ALA A 202 -15.46 -8.21 14.58
CA ALA A 202 -14.37 -8.29 15.56
C ALA A 202 -14.91 -8.30 17.00
N GLN A 203 -15.92 -7.47 17.31
CA GLN A 203 -16.58 -7.45 18.60
C GLN A 203 -17.36 -8.74 18.89
N MET A 204 -18.07 -9.29 17.90
CA MET A 204 -18.83 -10.54 18.06
C MET A 204 -17.89 -11.71 18.39
N GLN A 205 -16.74 -11.76 17.72
CA GLN A 205 -15.81 -12.88 17.82
C GLN A 205 -14.88 -12.77 19.04
N PHE A 206 -14.43 -11.56 19.39
CA PHE A 206 -13.36 -11.37 20.37
C PHE A 206 -13.67 -10.35 21.48
N GLY A 207 -14.79 -9.62 21.38
CA GLY A 207 -15.17 -8.54 22.29
C GLY A 207 -16.54 -8.77 22.94
N ASP A 208 -17.27 -7.67 23.13
CA ASP A 208 -18.60 -7.68 23.73
C ASP A 208 -19.68 -7.92 22.66
N ARG A 209 -20.42 -9.02 22.78
CA ARG A 209 -21.55 -9.36 21.91
C ARG A 209 -22.66 -8.30 21.90
N ARG A 210 -22.85 -7.56 23.00
CA ARG A 210 -23.82 -6.45 23.04
C ARG A 210 -23.36 -5.29 22.17
N ALA A 211 -22.08 -4.91 22.28
CA ALA A 211 -21.50 -3.89 21.40
C ALA A 211 -21.56 -4.32 19.93
N ALA A 212 -21.27 -5.60 19.66
CA ALA A 212 -21.38 -6.18 18.32
C ALA A 212 -22.81 -6.07 17.75
N ARG A 213 -23.82 -6.39 18.57
CA ARG A 213 -25.23 -6.22 18.18
C ARG A 213 -25.55 -4.79 17.79
N THR A 214 -25.17 -3.81 18.61
CA THR A 214 -25.38 -2.39 18.30
C THR A 214 -24.68 -1.98 17.01
N ALA A 215 -23.47 -2.48 16.75
CA ALA A 215 -22.76 -2.21 15.51
C ALA A 215 -23.45 -2.85 14.29
N TYR A 216 -23.95 -4.10 14.39
CA TYR A 216 -24.72 -4.75 13.32
C TYR A 216 -26.08 -4.07 13.07
N GLU A 217 -26.77 -3.62 14.12
CA GLU A 217 -28.00 -2.82 13.97
C GLU A 217 -27.72 -1.55 13.18
N LYS A 218 -26.62 -0.85 13.47
CA LYS A 218 -26.19 0.31 12.69
C LYS A 218 -25.82 -0.01 11.25
N VAL A 219 -25.27 -1.19 10.95
CA VAL A 219 -25.08 -1.66 9.57
C VAL A 219 -26.43 -1.75 8.86
N LEU A 220 -27.44 -2.37 9.49
CA LEU A 220 -28.77 -2.53 8.91
C LEU A 220 -29.55 -1.21 8.78
N GLU A 221 -29.24 -0.20 9.61
CA GLU A 221 -29.74 1.17 9.42
C GLU A 221 -29.23 1.80 8.12
N LEU A 222 -27.97 1.52 7.75
CA LEU A 222 -27.39 2.02 6.51
C LEU A 222 -27.89 1.20 5.31
N HIS A 223 -27.75 -0.12 5.38
CA HIS A 223 -28.15 -1.06 4.34
C HIS A 223 -29.11 -2.12 4.89
N PRO A 224 -30.43 -1.91 4.72
CA PRO A 224 -31.42 -2.92 5.06
C PRO A 224 -31.14 -4.23 4.31
N HIS A 225 -31.26 -5.36 5.01
CA HIS A 225 -30.99 -6.70 4.49
C HIS A 225 -29.53 -7.02 4.15
N GLU A 226 -28.57 -6.38 4.82
CA GLU A 226 -27.17 -6.84 4.77
C GLU A 226 -27.07 -8.27 5.36
N PRO A 227 -26.68 -9.28 4.56
CA PRO A 227 -26.79 -10.68 4.96
C PRO A 227 -25.93 -11.07 6.16
N ASN A 228 -24.74 -10.47 6.31
CA ASN A 228 -23.82 -10.82 7.39
C ASN A 228 -24.35 -10.31 8.74
N ALA A 229 -24.93 -9.11 8.77
CA ALA A 229 -25.54 -8.48 9.92
C ALA A 229 -26.83 -9.19 10.33
N GLU A 230 -27.71 -9.51 9.39
CA GLU A 230 -28.92 -10.29 9.68
C GLU A 230 -28.57 -11.67 10.26
N THR A 231 -27.62 -12.37 9.64
CA THR A 231 -27.15 -13.69 10.10
C THR A 231 -26.55 -13.59 11.50
N ALA A 232 -25.65 -12.63 11.74
CA ALA A 232 -24.98 -12.45 13.03
C ALA A 232 -25.97 -12.08 14.14
N LEU A 233 -26.97 -11.23 13.86
CA LEU A 233 -28.01 -10.88 14.82
C LEU A 233 -28.93 -12.06 15.13
N HIS A 234 -29.36 -12.82 14.13
CA HIS A 234 -30.16 -14.03 14.32
C HIS A 234 -29.43 -15.07 15.18
N SER A 235 -28.15 -15.34 14.89
CA SER A 235 -27.31 -16.22 15.71
C SER A 235 -27.14 -15.70 17.15
N SER A 236 -27.08 -14.39 17.35
CA SER A 236 -27.00 -13.78 18.69
C SER A 236 -28.27 -13.96 19.53
N MET A 237 -29.44 -14.06 18.88
CA MET A 237 -30.74 -14.28 19.54
C MET A 237 -30.98 -15.75 19.88
N GLY A 238 -30.57 -16.67 19.00
CA GLY A 238 -30.68 -18.11 19.25
C GLY A 238 -29.83 -18.64 20.42
N ALA A 239 -28.74 -17.96 20.77
CA ALA A 239 -27.88 -18.33 21.90
C ALA A 239 -28.34 -17.77 23.26
N GLY A 240 -29.38 -16.93 23.30
CA GLY A 240 -29.92 -16.32 24.53
C GLY A 240 -31.28 -16.86 24.95
N GLY A 241 -31.85 -17.82 24.23
CA GLY A 241 -33.19 -18.37 24.46
C GLY A 241 -33.26 -19.66 25.28
N SER A 242 -32.19 -20.03 25.99
CA SER A 242 -32.13 -21.28 26.78
C SER A 242 -31.73 -21.07 28.24
N ASP A 243 -32.11 -19.95 28.86
CA ASP A 243 -32.18 -19.83 30.32
C ASP A 243 -33.34 -18.90 30.71
N GLN A 244 -34.44 -19.57 31.12
CA GLN A 244 -35.61 -19.11 31.90
C GLN A 244 -36.58 -18.11 31.25
#